data_AF-A0AAV0PME5-F1
#
_entry.id   AF-A0AAV0PME5-F1
#
_cell.length_a   1.000
_cell.length_b   1.000
_cell.length_c   1.000
_cell.angle_alpha   90.00
_cell.angle_beta   90.00
_cell.angle_gamma   90.00
#
_symmetry.space_group_name_H-M   'P 1'
#
loop_
_entity.id
_entity.type
_entity.pdbx_description
1 polymer ?
#
loop_
_entity_poly.entity_id
_entity_poly.type
_entity_poly.pdbx_seq_one_letter_code
_entity_poly.pdbx_strand_id
1 'polypeptide(L)'
;MGTPLLFLLAFSFSFFSALSFSPFSPVDNHLINCGSALDAAVDGRRFVSDFHSSNPGTPLQSSALTTALCNGSPRSSSPQIYHTARVFRKPSRYAVEIKDPGTHMVRLHFDPFVSSNFDLREARFHVLVDNYVALSNFTVSDTLVKEYLVWVSQNKLVITIVPTQKGKLGFVNAIEVLSAPKDLIPDTATLVRDGETQKFEGLIKQGLETVHRVNVGGPKVTPFNDSVWRTWIPDDGFFKSSDLSSKVHFSGRINYQVGGASREVCPDFVYNSARVIASKSSSIPEANMTWVFRVTGGHRYLVRLHFCDIASLSLGSLYFNVYINEQLASKDVDLSSIAYELASPYYADFVVDSDNLGAVSVVIGRSNLSMAYAVDGILNGVEIMKMNNSMASFDGKMCRGMALKNWPRGNSGGLITLVVVLCLLLLSVSMLMRRKIVRVKDSFSWTKLPTEVSEVNLKVGIQSSLGGKF
;
A
#
# COMPACT_ATOMS: atom_id res chain seq x y z
N MET A 1 -18.88 73.72 27.50
CA MET A 1 -19.33 73.07 26.26
C MET A 1 -18.08 72.66 25.51
N GLY A 2 -17.45 71.51 25.78
CA GLY A 2 -17.94 70.15 25.54
C GLY A 2 -17.41 69.66 24.18
N THR A 3 -16.10 69.34 24.07
CA THR A 3 -15.54 67.97 23.89
C THR A 3 -15.42 67.50 22.42
N PRO A 4 -14.46 66.60 22.10
CA PRO A 4 -13.49 66.83 21.03
C PRO A 4 -13.72 66.06 19.72
N LEU A 5 -13.03 66.55 18.69
CA LEU A 5 -12.82 66.01 17.36
C LEU A 5 -11.68 64.98 17.38
N LEU A 6 -11.96 63.68 17.54
CA LEU A 6 -11.11 62.55 17.13
C LEU A 6 -11.78 61.25 17.58
N PHE A 7 -12.41 60.48 16.69
CA PHE A 7 -12.63 59.02 16.77
C PHE A 7 -13.62 58.64 15.67
N LEU A 8 -13.14 58.16 14.52
CA LEU A 8 -13.83 57.23 13.59
C LEU A 8 -12.99 57.04 12.32
N LEU A 9 -11.75 56.57 12.49
CA LEU A 9 -10.93 56.09 11.38
C LEU A 9 -9.98 54.98 11.86
N ALA A 10 -10.58 54.00 12.54
CA ALA A 10 -9.93 52.74 12.89
C ALA A 10 -11.05 51.73 13.11
N PHE A 11 -11.38 50.95 12.08
CA PHE A 11 -11.91 49.57 12.09
C PHE A 11 -12.56 49.24 10.74
N SER A 12 -11.72 49.08 9.71
CA SER A 12 -12.09 48.31 8.51
C SER A 12 -10.91 47.53 7.94
N PHE A 13 -9.98 47.11 8.81
CA PHE A 13 -9.05 46.02 8.53
C PHE A 13 -9.49 44.82 9.33
N SER A 14 -10.48 44.09 8.82
CA SER A 14 -10.89 42.82 9.38
C SER A 14 -11.24 41.88 8.23
N PHE A 15 -10.35 40.91 8.04
CA PHE A 15 -10.51 39.68 7.28
C PHE A 15 -10.59 39.78 5.75
N PHE A 16 -9.50 40.22 5.12
CA PHE A 16 -9.01 39.40 4.01
C PHE A 16 -8.42 38.13 4.63
N SER A 17 -9.27 37.11 4.83
CA SER A 17 -8.77 35.75 4.95
C SER A 17 -8.08 35.45 3.63
N ALA A 18 -6.77 35.73 3.56
CA ALA A 18 -5.92 35.10 2.58
C ALA A 18 -6.13 33.60 2.80
N LEU A 19 -6.87 32.96 1.89
CA LEU A 19 -6.97 31.50 1.81
C LEU A 19 -5.53 31.02 1.67
N SER A 20 -4.93 30.71 2.82
CA SER A 20 -3.61 30.13 2.90
C SER A 20 -3.81 28.70 2.45
N PHE A 21 -3.65 28.48 1.15
CA PHE A 21 -3.65 27.14 0.58
C PHE A 21 -2.39 26.44 1.06
N SER A 22 -2.51 25.70 2.17
CA SER A 22 -1.48 24.74 2.53
C SER A 22 -1.58 23.57 1.56
N PRO A 23 -0.49 23.20 0.86
CA PRO A 23 -0.47 21.94 0.14
C PRO A 23 -0.77 20.79 1.12
N PHE A 24 -1.44 19.74 0.64
CA PHE A 24 -1.69 18.55 1.44
C PHE A 24 -0.36 17.99 1.96
N SER A 25 -0.28 17.78 3.26
CA SER A 25 0.86 17.14 3.91
C SER A 25 0.34 15.93 4.68
N PRO A 26 0.66 14.70 4.24
CA PRO A 26 0.24 13.51 4.98
C PRO A 26 0.88 13.48 6.38
N VAL A 27 0.10 13.07 7.38
CA VAL A 27 0.54 12.95 8.78
C VAL A 27 1.64 11.89 8.91
N ASP A 28 1.41 10.74 8.27
CA ASP A 28 2.39 9.68 8.10
C ASP A 28 2.98 9.78 6.70
N ASN A 29 4.30 10.01 6.61
CA ASN A 29 5.00 10.20 5.34
C ASN A 29 6.34 9.46 5.37
N HIS A 30 6.31 8.17 5.04
CA HIS A 30 7.47 7.29 5.05
C HIS A 30 7.88 6.94 3.63
N LEU A 31 8.94 7.59 3.15
CA LEU A 31 9.57 7.32 1.86
C LEU A 31 10.91 6.65 2.11
N ILE A 32 11.06 5.40 1.69
CA ILE A 32 12.20 4.56 2.03
C ILE A 32 12.98 4.22 0.75
N ASN A 33 14.27 4.54 0.74
CA ASN A 33 15.22 4.15 -0.29
C ASN A 33 15.89 2.82 0.08
N CYS A 34 15.47 1.72 -0.53
CA CYS A 34 15.84 0.38 -0.10
C CYS A 34 17.20 -0.04 -0.68
N GLY A 35 18.11 -0.52 0.18
CA GLY A 35 19.43 -0.97 -0.24
C GLY A 35 20.45 0.16 -0.43
N SER A 36 20.06 1.42 -0.22
CA SER A 36 20.97 2.56 -0.23
C SER A 36 21.52 2.85 1.17
N ALA A 37 22.72 3.40 1.25
CA ALA A 37 23.27 4.02 2.46
C ALA A 37 22.99 5.52 2.55
N LEU A 38 22.49 6.11 1.46
CA LEU A 38 22.23 7.54 1.31
C LEU A 38 20.76 7.79 0.98
N ASP A 39 20.28 8.96 1.40
CA ASP A 39 18.98 9.46 0.97
C ASP A 39 18.98 9.73 -0.55
N ALA A 40 17.81 9.61 -1.17
CA ALA A 40 17.60 9.94 -2.57
C ALA A 40 16.56 11.07 -2.70
N ALA A 41 16.76 11.95 -3.68
CA ALA A 41 15.80 12.98 -4.04
C ALA A 41 15.13 12.63 -5.37
N VAL A 42 13.81 12.49 -5.37
CA VAL A 42 13.01 12.17 -6.57
C VAL A 42 11.79 13.07 -6.61
N ASP A 43 11.66 13.89 -7.65
CA ASP A 43 10.54 14.83 -7.85
C ASP A 43 10.30 15.76 -6.65
N GLY A 44 11.39 16.24 -6.01
CA GLY A 44 11.32 17.08 -4.81
C GLY A 44 11.03 16.32 -3.51
N ARG A 45 10.93 15.00 -3.55
CA ARG A 45 10.66 14.12 -2.40
C ARG A 45 11.94 13.47 -1.92
N ARG A 46 12.12 13.43 -0.59
CA ARG A 46 13.28 12.79 0.04
C ARG A 46 12.93 11.37 0.49
N PHE A 47 13.56 10.38 -0.13
CA PHE A 47 13.51 8.98 0.28
C PHE A 47 14.69 8.69 1.20
N VAL A 48 14.40 8.25 2.42
CA VAL A 48 15.39 8.04 3.47
C VAL A 48 16.03 6.66 3.34
N SER A 49 17.34 6.59 3.54
CA SER A 49 18.10 5.33 3.56
C SER A 49 17.51 4.29 4.51
N ASP A 50 17.42 3.03 4.06
CA ASP A 50 17.02 1.89 4.90
C ASP A 50 18.17 1.25 5.69
N PHE A 51 19.38 1.78 5.56
CA PHE A 51 20.58 1.26 6.18
C PHE A 51 20.74 1.76 7.63
N HIS A 52 20.85 0.83 8.58
CA HIS A 52 20.80 1.13 10.01
C HIS A 52 21.89 2.10 10.50
N SER A 53 23.11 2.05 9.93
CA SER A 53 24.18 2.96 10.40
C SER A 53 23.94 4.42 10.00
N SER A 54 23.34 4.64 8.83
CA SER A 54 22.92 5.98 8.38
C SER A 54 21.58 6.40 8.98
N ASN A 55 20.73 5.44 9.35
CA ASN A 55 19.39 5.66 9.86
C ASN A 55 19.06 4.65 10.97
N PRO A 56 19.40 4.94 12.25
CA PRO A 56 19.09 4.06 13.37
C PRO A 56 17.59 3.83 13.58
N GLY A 57 16.74 4.74 13.07
CA GLY A 57 15.27 4.65 13.10
C GLY A 57 14.67 3.94 11.89
N THR A 58 15.47 3.21 11.10
CA THR A 58 14.99 2.48 9.92
C THR A 58 13.84 1.52 10.29
N PRO A 59 12.75 1.48 9.50
CA PRO A 59 11.66 0.54 9.74
C PRO A 59 12.03 -0.91 9.38
N LEU A 60 13.19 -1.14 8.76
CA LEU A 60 13.66 -2.47 8.40
C LEU A 60 13.93 -3.31 9.67
N GLN A 61 13.08 -4.32 9.89
CA GLN A 61 13.25 -5.32 10.93
C GLN A 61 13.65 -6.65 10.29
N SER A 62 14.97 -6.86 10.12
CA SER A 62 15.50 -8.11 9.60
C SER A 62 15.98 -9.02 10.72
N SER A 63 15.58 -10.29 10.67
CA SER A 63 16.09 -11.34 11.55
C SER A 63 17.32 -12.09 11.00
N ALA A 64 17.69 -11.91 9.71
CA ALA A 64 18.90 -12.47 9.07
C ALA A 64 19.13 -11.98 7.61
N LEU A 65 20.39 -11.68 7.25
CA LEU A 65 20.98 -11.59 5.88
C LEU A 65 20.09 -10.97 4.79
N THR A 66 19.75 -9.69 4.94
CA THR A 66 19.41 -8.87 3.76
C THR A 66 20.68 -8.39 3.08
N THR A 67 20.64 -8.23 1.76
CA THR A 67 21.78 -7.73 0.98
C THR A 67 21.38 -6.41 0.33
N ALA A 68 22.19 -5.38 0.51
CA ALA A 68 22.10 -4.15 -0.26
C ALA A 68 22.77 -4.37 -1.62
N LEU A 69 22.08 -4.05 -2.71
CA LEU A 69 22.65 -4.07 -4.05
C LEU A 69 22.61 -2.67 -4.66
N CYS A 70 23.61 -2.37 -5.47
CA CYS A 70 23.71 -1.16 -6.26
C CYS A 70 23.83 -1.54 -7.74
N ASN A 71 23.05 -0.89 -8.58
CA ASN A 71 23.13 -1.03 -10.02
C ASN A 71 24.37 -0.29 -10.52
N GLY A 72 25.36 -1.03 -11.04
CA GLY A 72 26.61 -0.44 -11.56
C GLY A 72 26.44 0.33 -12.86
N SER A 73 25.32 0.14 -13.57
CA SER A 73 25.03 0.80 -14.85
C SER A 73 23.55 1.21 -14.93
N PRO A 74 23.09 2.17 -14.11
CA PRO A 74 21.72 2.65 -14.18
C PRO A 74 21.48 3.40 -15.49
N ARG A 75 20.23 3.37 -15.99
CA ARG A 75 19.84 4.18 -17.15
C ARG A 75 19.92 5.66 -16.79
N SER A 76 20.42 6.51 -17.70
CA SER A 76 20.62 7.94 -17.42
C SER A 76 19.37 8.70 -16.96
N SER A 77 18.18 8.25 -17.36
CA SER A 77 16.88 8.85 -16.98
C SER A 77 16.22 8.17 -15.79
N SER A 78 16.88 7.17 -15.18
CA SER A 78 16.32 6.42 -14.06
C SER A 78 16.34 7.26 -12.78
N PRO A 79 15.23 7.36 -12.04
CA PRO A 79 15.25 7.92 -10.69
C PRO A 79 16.23 7.18 -9.77
N GLN A 80 16.85 7.93 -8.85
CA GLN A 80 17.87 7.42 -7.92
C GLN A 80 17.38 6.24 -7.06
N ILE A 81 16.07 6.21 -6.73
CA ILE A 81 15.44 5.13 -5.96
C ILE A 81 15.49 3.76 -6.66
N TYR A 82 15.76 3.71 -7.97
CA TYR A 82 15.93 2.46 -8.71
C TYR A 82 17.40 2.05 -8.89
N HIS A 83 18.35 2.88 -8.44
CA HIS A 83 19.77 2.55 -8.50
C HIS A 83 20.17 1.52 -7.45
N THR A 84 19.35 1.32 -6.42
CA THR A 84 19.60 0.34 -5.37
C THR A 84 18.39 -0.57 -5.17
N ALA A 85 18.63 -1.72 -4.56
CA ALA A 85 17.58 -2.60 -4.08
C ALA A 85 18.03 -3.30 -2.80
N ARG A 86 17.09 -3.57 -1.90
CA ARG A 86 17.31 -4.52 -0.80
C ARG A 86 16.80 -5.90 -1.19
N VAL A 87 17.66 -6.90 -1.04
CA VAL A 87 17.38 -8.30 -1.35
C VAL A 87 17.15 -9.11 -0.08
N PHE A 88 16.14 -9.97 -0.13
CA PHE A 88 15.69 -10.85 0.95
C PHE A 88 15.85 -12.31 0.53
N ARG A 89 16.64 -13.08 1.29
CA ARG A 89 16.78 -14.53 1.13
C ARG A 89 15.92 -15.33 2.10
N LYS A 90 15.28 -14.65 3.05
CA LYS A 90 14.38 -15.18 4.06
C LYS A 90 13.24 -14.19 4.30
N PRO A 91 12.08 -14.66 4.80
CA PRO A 91 10.98 -13.79 5.21
C PRO A 91 11.49 -12.67 6.14
N SER A 92 11.35 -11.44 5.70
CA SER A 92 11.81 -10.23 6.39
C SER A 92 10.77 -9.15 6.28
N ARG A 93 10.77 -8.17 7.20
CA ARG A 93 9.72 -7.16 7.25
C ARG A 93 10.25 -5.75 7.43
N TYR A 94 9.49 -4.79 6.92
CA TYR A 94 9.51 -3.41 7.36
C TYR A 94 8.32 -3.20 8.30
N ALA A 95 8.54 -2.57 9.44
CA ALA A 95 7.50 -2.17 10.38
C ALA A 95 7.54 -0.64 10.52
N VAL A 96 6.57 0.02 9.90
CA VAL A 96 6.45 1.47 9.88
C VAL A 96 5.53 1.87 11.03
N GLU A 97 5.96 2.81 11.87
CA GLU A 97 5.10 3.40 12.91
C GLU A 97 4.06 4.31 12.27
N ILE A 98 2.81 4.22 12.72
CA ILE A 98 1.66 4.95 12.18
C ILE A 98 1.12 5.86 13.28
N LYS A 99 1.04 7.15 12.99
CA LYS A 99 0.56 8.18 13.90
C LYS A 99 -0.94 8.42 13.77
N ASP A 100 -1.49 8.31 12.57
CA ASP A 100 -2.90 8.58 12.27
C ASP A 100 -3.60 7.35 11.68
N PRO A 101 -4.19 6.47 12.53
CA PRO A 101 -4.94 5.32 12.05
C PRO A 101 -6.02 5.68 11.02
N GLY A 102 -6.14 4.85 9.99
CA GLY A 102 -7.05 5.07 8.88
C GLY A 102 -6.51 4.49 7.58
N THR A 103 -7.04 4.99 6.46
CA THR A 103 -6.60 4.59 5.13
C THR A 103 -5.17 5.07 4.88
N HIS A 104 -4.30 4.15 4.48
CA HIS A 104 -2.93 4.43 4.08
C HIS A 104 -2.71 4.00 2.64
N MET A 105 -1.97 4.82 1.90
CA MET A 105 -1.45 4.48 0.59
C MET A 105 -0.08 3.83 0.74
N VAL A 106 0.07 2.63 0.18
CA VAL A 106 1.32 1.88 0.16
C VAL A 106 1.77 1.72 -1.28
N ARG A 107 2.94 2.23 -1.63
CA ARG A 107 3.57 2.01 -2.93
C ARG A 107 4.83 1.17 -2.81
N LEU A 108 4.93 0.16 -3.66
CA LEU A 108 6.08 -0.72 -3.74
C LEU A 108 6.73 -0.56 -5.11
N HIS A 109 8.01 -0.20 -5.12
CA HIS A 109 8.78 0.07 -6.32
C HIS A 109 9.71 -1.11 -6.62
N PHE A 110 9.64 -1.61 -7.86
CA PHE A 110 10.46 -2.69 -8.37
C PHE A 110 11.11 -2.27 -9.69
N ASP A 111 12.44 -2.31 -9.76
CA ASP A 111 13.21 -2.21 -11.00
C ASP A 111 14.29 -3.29 -10.98
N PRO A 112 14.09 -4.41 -11.70
CA PRO A 112 15.02 -5.53 -11.65
C PRO A 112 16.30 -5.22 -12.47
N PHE A 113 17.45 -5.38 -11.83
CA PHE A 113 18.76 -5.25 -12.45
C PHE A 113 19.68 -6.42 -12.07
N VAL A 114 20.80 -6.53 -12.78
CA VAL A 114 21.86 -7.51 -12.47
C VAL A 114 22.96 -6.80 -11.70
N SER A 115 23.36 -7.36 -10.57
CA SER A 115 24.47 -6.85 -9.76
C SER A 115 25.23 -8.00 -9.11
N SER A 116 26.54 -8.05 -9.35
CA SER A 116 27.40 -9.11 -8.84
C SER A 116 26.86 -10.51 -9.25
N ASN A 117 26.55 -11.38 -8.28
CA ASN A 117 25.99 -12.71 -8.52
C ASN A 117 24.46 -12.76 -8.36
N PHE A 118 23.78 -11.61 -8.45
CA PHE A 118 22.33 -11.51 -8.32
C PHE A 118 21.71 -11.02 -9.61
N ASP A 119 20.80 -11.82 -10.17
CA ASP A 119 19.85 -11.36 -11.18
C ASP A 119 18.47 -11.19 -10.52
N LEU A 120 18.04 -9.93 -10.38
CA LEU A 120 16.74 -9.62 -9.77
C LEU A 120 15.55 -10.02 -10.65
N ARG A 121 15.76 -10.33 -11.93
CA ARG A 121 14.70 -10.85 -12.82
C ARG A 121 14.32 -12.29 -12.48
N GLU A 122 15.21 -13.03 -11.83
CA GLU A 122 14.95 -14.40 -11.35
C GLU A 122 14.23 -14.44 -9.99
N ALA A 123 14.01 -13.26 -9.39
CA ALA A 123 13.31 -13.11 -8.12
C ALA A 123 11.91 -13.70 -8.20
N ARG A 124 11.51 -14.41 -7.13
CA ARG A 124 10.18 -15.01 -7.02
C ARG A 124 9.77 -15.00 -5.56
N PHE A 125 8.76 -14.18 -5.23
CA PHE A 125 8.39 -13.91 -3.84
C PHE A 125 6.93 -13.50 -3.68
N HIS A 126 6.45 -13.51 -2.45
CA HIS A 126 5.19 -12.92 -2.04
C HIS A 126 5.47 -11.60 -1.32
N VAL A 127 4.51 -10.68 -1.37
CA VAL A 127 4.50 -9.48 -0.53
C VAL A 127 3.22 -9.43 0.27
N LEU A 128 3.37 -9.25 1.57
CA LEU A 128 2.27 -9.10 2.52
C LEU A 128 2.27 -7.66 3.03
N VAL A 129 1.10 -7.03 3.07
CA VAL A 129 0.88 -5.74 3.71
C VAL A 129 -0.13 -5.96 4.82
N ASP A 130 0.35 -6.00 6.07
CA ASP A 130 -0.37 -6.49 7.24
C ASP A 130 -1.02 -7.87 7.01
N ASN A 131 -2.36 -7.89 6.92
CA ASN A 131 -3.15 -9.09 6.69
C ASN A 131 -3.39 -9.38 5.21
N TYR A 132 -3.09 -8.42 4.33
CA TYR A 132 -3.33 -8.55 2.90
C TYR A 132 -2.18 -9.27 2.20
N VAL A 133 -2.52 -10.15 1.27
CA VAL A 133 -1.57 -10.63 0.26
C VAL A 133 -1.59 -9.64 -0.90
N ALA A 134 -0.61 -8.73 -0.91
CA ALA A 134 -0.45 -7.72 -1.94
C ALA A 134 0.02 -8.32 -3.26
N LEU A 135 0.97 -9.26 -3.19
CA LEU A 135 1.56 -9.94 -4.33
C LEU A 135 1.77 -11.41 -3.99
N SER A 136 1.43 -12.31 -4.92
CA SER A 136 1.63 -13.74 -4.77
C SER A 136 2.47 -14.31 -5.90
N ASN A 137 3.49 -15.10 -5.57
CA ASN A 137 4.30 -15.79 -6.57
C ASN A 137 4.89 -14.83 -7.63
N PHE A 138 5.19 -13.61 -7.20
CA PHE A 138 5.45 -12.46 -8.04
C PHE A 138 6.84 -12.51 -8.66
N THR A 139 6.90 -12.11 -9.92
CA THR A 139 8.09 -11.96 -10.75
C THR A 139 7.95 -10.64 -11.51
N VAL A 140 9.06 -9.98 -11.80
CA VAL A 140 9.05 -8.69 -12.49
C VAL A 140 10.23 -8.59 -13.44
N SER A 141 9.98 -8.11 -14.66
CA SER A 141 11.01 -7.97 -15.72
C SER A 141 11.36 -6.52 -16.03
N ASP A 142 10.43 -5.59 -15.78
CA ASP A 142 10.55 -4.16 -16.05
C ASP A 142 10.19 -3.33 -14.82
N THR A 143 10.48 -2.03 -14.86
CA THR A 143 10.13 -1.10 -13.78
C THR A 143 8.62 -1.13 -13.52
N LEU A 144 8.22 -1.41 -12.28
CA LEU A 144 6.82 -1.49 -11.86
C LEU A 144 6.63 -0.81 -10.51
N VAL A 145 5.54 -0.05 -10.39
CA VAL A 145 5.04 0.47 -9.11
C VAL A 145 3.70 -0.19 -8.82
N LYS A 146 3.57 -0.79 -7.65
CA LYS A 146 2.29 -1.32 -7.15
C LYS A 146 1.76 -0.42 -6.05
N GLU A 147 0.54 0.08 -6.21
CA GLU A 147 -0.11 0.99 -5.28
C GLU A 147 -1.33 0.32 -4.65
N TYR A 148 -1.41 0.40 -3.32
CA TYR A 148 -2.49 -0.14 -2.52
C TYR A 148 -3.05 0.93 -1.58
N LEU A 149 -4.35 0.90 -1.33
CA LEU A 149 -5.00 1.61 -0.24
C LEU A 149 -5.49 0.58 0.76
N VAL A 150 -5.01 0.67 1.99
CA VAL A 150 -5.32 -0.29 3.06
C VAL A 150 -5.73 0.43 4.33
N TRP A 151 -6.74 -0.10 5.00
CA TRP A 151 -7.12 0.39 6.33
C TRP A 151 -6.16 -0.12 7.40
N VAL A 152 -5.55 0.80 8.15
CA VAL A 152 -4.66 0.51 9.27
C VAL A 152 -5.33 0.95 10.57
N SER A 153 -5.62 -0.01 11.45
CA SER A 153 -6.19 0.25 12.78
C SER A 153 -5.16 0.29 13.91
N GLN A 154 -3.93 -0.14 13.64
CA GLN A 154 -2.86 -0.26 14.62
C GLN A 154 -1.84 0.86 14.45
N ASN A 155 -1.02 1.07 15.48
CA ASN A 155 0.06 2.06 15.43
C ASN A 155 1.26 1.60 14.58
N LYS A 156 1.12 0.50 13.84
CA LYS A 156 2.16 -0.01 12.93
C LYS A 156 1.52 -0.60 11.68
N LEU A 157 2.18 -0.38 10.54
CA LEU A 157 1.93 -1.09 9.29
C LEU A 157 3.14 -1.97 8.98
N VAL A 158 2.92 -3.24 8.68
CA VAL A 158 3.97 -4.23 8.46
C VAL A 158 3.97 -4.74 7.03
N ILE A 159 5.06 -4.48 6.31
CA ILE A 159 5.28 -4.99 4.96
C ILE A 159 6.25 -6.16 5.05
N THR A 160 5.83 -7.36 4.68
CA THR A 160 6.67 -8.57 4.73
C THR A 160 6.99 -9.07 3.33
N ILE A 161 8.28 -9.21 3.01
CA ILE A 161 8.77 -9.82 1.78
C ILE A 161 9.12 -11.29 2.07
N VAL A 162 8.50 -12.21 1.33
CA VAL A 162 8.58 -13.65 1.58
C VAL A 162 9.02 -14.34 0.28
N PRO A 163 10.31 -14.71 0.13
CA PRO A 163 10.72 -15.51 -1.03
C PRO A 163 9.91 -16.82 -1.09
N THR A 164 9.56 -17.31 -2.27
CA THR A 164 8.61 -18.44 -2.38
C THR A 164 9.17 -19.77 -1.87
N GLN A 165 10.49 -19.94 -1.99
CA GLN A 165 11.19 -21.15 -1.58
C GLN A 165 12.67 -20.86 -1.31
N LYS A 166 13.35 -21.81 -0.66
CA LYS A 166 14.80 -21.73 -0.45
C LYS A 166 15.53 -21.61 -1.79
N GLY A 167 16.47 -20.67 -1.89
CA GLY A 167 17.22 -20.39 -3.12
C GLY A 167 16.55 -19.34 -4.02
N LYS A 168 15.25 -19.05 -3.84
CA LYS A 168 14.62 -17.86 -4.41
C LYS A 168 14.81 -16.66 -3.50
N LEU A 169 14.68 -15.49 -4.11
CA LEU A 169 14.92 -14.20 -3.49
C LEU A 169 13.74 -13.27 -3.78
N GLY A 170 13.50 -12.37 -2.84
CA GLY A 170 12.63 -11.21 -3.03
C GLY A 170 13.45 -9.94 -2.96
N PHE A 171 12.94 -8.85 -3.52
CA PHE A 171 13.60 -7.56 -3.45
C PHE A 171 12.60 -6.42 -3.50
N VAL A 172 13.05 -5.23 -3.13
CA VAL A 172 12.31 -3.98 -3.29
C VAL A 172 13.32 -2.84 -3.45
N ASN A 173 13.02 -1.88 -4.32
CA ASN A 173 13.87 -0.72 -4.59
C ASN A 173 13.48 0.47 -3.71
N ALA A 174 12.18 0.70 -3.55
CA ALA A 174 11.65 1.73 -2.65
C ALA A 174 10.27 1.37 -2.12
N ILE A 175 9.92 1.95 -0.98
CA ILE A 175 8.63 1.80 -0.33
C ILE A 175 8.12 3.21 0.02
N GLU A 176 6.86 3.48 -0.30
CA GLU A 176 6.13 4.66 0.18
C GLU A 176 4.99 4.19 1.09
N VAL A 177 4.85 4.78 2.28
CA VAL A 177 3.69 4.61 3.16
C VAL A 177 3.21 6.00 3.58
N LEU A 178 2.02 6.37 3.11
CA LEU A 178 1.45 7.71 3.25
C LEU A 178 0.06 7.61 3.90
N SER A 179 -0.24 8.45 4.88
CA SER A 179 -1.63 8.62 5.34
C SER A 179 -2.47 9.20 4.20
N ALA A 180 -3.58 8.55 3.84
CA ALA A 180 -4.46 9.07 2.82
C ALA A 180 -5.33 10.23 3.37
N PRO A 181 -5.72 11.19 2.52
CA PRO A 181 -6.80 12.13 2.83
C PRO A 181 -8.05 11.37 3.31
N LYS A 182 -8.73 11.91 4.33
CA LYS A 182 -9.85 11.22 4.99
C LYS A 182 -11.05 11.02 4.07
N ASP A 183 -11.19 11.87 3.06
CA ASP A 183 -12.22 11.86 2.03
C ASP A 183 -11.80 11.09 0.76
N LEU A 184 -10.57 10.57 0.68
CA LEU A 184 -10.08 9.88 -0.52
C LEU A 184 -10.92 8.64 -0.84
N ILE A 185 -11.30 7.84 0.17
CA ILE A 185 -12.12 6.64 0.01
C ILE A 185 -13.36 6.74 0.90
N PRO A 186 -14.57 6.89 0.32
CA PRO A 186 -15.80 6.90 1.10
C PRO A 186 -16.13 5.50 1.60
N ASP A 187 -17.02 5.40 2.59
CA ASP A 187 -17.47 4.11 3.11
C ASP A 187 -18.57 3.45 2.27
N THR A 188 -19.16 4.20 1.34
CA THR A 188 -20.28 3.74 0.51
C THR A 188 -20.00 3.91 -0.97
N ALA A 189 -20.54 2.99 -1.77
CA ALA A 189 -20.54 3.04 -3.24
C ALA A 189 -21.82 2.43 -3.80
N THR A 190 -22.00 2.46 -5.12
CA THR A 190 -23.12 1.81 -5.81
C THR A 190 -22.66 0.47 -6.39
N LEU A 191 -23.19 -0.65 -5.88
CA LEU A 191 -23.03 -1.96 -6.50
C LEU A 191 -23.87 -2.02 -7.77
N VAL A 192 -23.24 -2.27 -8.92
CA VAL A 192 -23.93 -2.47 -10.22
C VAL A 192 -23.83 -3.94 -10.59
N ARG A 193 -24.96 -4.63 -10.59
CA ARG A 193 -25.00 -6.07 -10.85
C ARG A 193 -26.39 -6.52 -11.32
N ASP A 194 -26.40 -7.46 -12.27
CA ASP A 194 -27.60 -8.13 -12.78
C ASP A 194 -28.70 -7.16 -13.24
N GLY A 195 -28.30 -5.98 -13.75
CA GLY A 195 -29.21 -4.94 -14.24
C GLY A 195 -29.79 -4.04 -13.14
N GLU A 196 -29.35 -4.20 -11.90
CA GLU A 196 -29.80 -3.42 -10.75
C GLU A 196 -28.65 -2.65 -10.09
N THR A 197 -29.01 -1.60 -9.37
CA THR A 197 -28.10 -0.81 -8.53
C THR A 197 -28.47 -0.94 -7.06
N GLN A 198 -27.50 -1.26 -6.21
CA GLN A 198 -27.70 -1.41 -4.77
C GLN A 198 -26.65 -0.62 -4.00
N LYS A 199 -26.96 -0.22 -2.76
CA LYS A 199 -25.96 0.43 -1.89
C LYS A 199 -24.92 -0.61 -1.44
N PHE A 200 -23.65 -0.29 -1.63
CA PHE A 200 -22.52 -1.03 -1.08
C PHE A 200 -21.97 -0.26 0.13
N GLU A 201 -21.83 -0.93 1.27
CA GLU A 201 -21.31 -0.33 2.52
C GLU A 201 -20.02 -1.03 2.96
N GLY A 202 -19.22 -0.36 3.80
CA GLY A 202 -17.97 -0.90 4.31
C GLY A 202 -16.82 -0.83 3.31
N LEU A 203 -16.91 0.04 2.29
CA LEU A 203 -15.87 0.20 1.28
C LEU A 203 -14.54 0.65 1.90
N ILE A 204 -14.59 1.52 2.91
CA ILE A 204 -13.38 2.06 3.57
C ILE A 204 -12.55 0.99 4.27
N LYS A 205 -13.17 -0.17 4.58
CA LYS A 205 -12.51 -1.32 5.21
C LYS A 205 -11.97 -2.32 4.20
N GLN A 206 -12.32 -2.20 2.92
CA GLN A 206 -11.76 -3.03 1.87
C GLN A 206 -10.36 -2.55 1.54
N GLY A 207 -9.45 -3.50 1.29
CA GLY A 207 -8.19 -3.21 0.64
C GLY A 207 -8.44 -2.97 -0.85
N LEU A 208 -7.74 -1.99 -1.41
CA LEU A 208 -7.83 -1.61 -2.82
C LEU A 208 -6.43 -1.63 -3.45
N GLU A 209 -6.28 -2.21 -4.64
CA GLU A 209 -5.10 -2.11 -5.49
C GLU A 209 -5.44 -1.26 -6.70
N THR A 210 -4.76 -0.13 -6.90
CA THR A 210 -4.97 0.69 -8.11
C THR A 210 -4.46 -0.07 -9.34
N VAL A 211 -5.35 -0.35 -10.29
CA VAL A 211 -5.00 -1.03 -11.55
C VAL A 211 -4.99 -0.08 -12.74
N HIS A 212 -5.91 0.90 -12.78
CA HIS A 212 -5.94 1.95 -13.81
C HIS A 212 -6.22 3.30 -13.16
N ARG A 213 -5.57 4.34 -13.67
CA ARG A 213 -5.80 5.73 -13.27
C ARG A 213 -5.58 6.62 -14.48
N VAL A 214 -6.66 7.19 -14.99
CA VAL A 214 -6.73 7.74 -16.34
C VAL A 214 -7.22 9.18 -16.33
N ASN A 215 -6.48 10.05 -16.99
CA ASN A 215 -6.87 11.42 -17.30
C ASN A 215 -7.58 11.44 -18.66
N VAL A 216 -8.89 11.71 -18.68
CA VAL A 216 -9.71 11.60 -19.88
C VAL A 216 -9.65 12.89 -20.69
N GLY A 217 -9.23 12.79 -21.95
CA GLY A 217 -9.05 13.93 -22.83
C GLY A 217 -7.83 14.81 -22.51
N GLY A 218 -7.10 14.51 -21.43
CA GLY A 218 -5.95 15.28 -20.96
C GLY A 218 -4.60 14.60 -21.16
N PRO A 219 -3.50 15.32 -20.90
CA PRO A 219 -2.15 14.78 -20.93
C PRO A 219 -1.85 13.95 -19.67
N LYS A 220 -0.70 13.26 -19.68
CA LYS A 220 -0.20 12.53 -18.51
C LYS A 220 0.02 13.50 -17.33
N VAL A 221 -0.55 13.18 -16.17
CA VAL A 221 -0.27 13.86 -14.90
C VAL A 221 0.78 13.08 -14.15
N THR A 222 1.84 13.75 -13.71
CA THR A 222 2.95 13.13 -12.97
C THR A 222 2.82 13.38 -11.47
N PRO A 223 3.57 12.63 -10.63
CA PRO A 223 3.57 12.86 -9.19
C PRO A 223 3.80 14.31 -8.78
N PHE A 224 4.60 15.07 -9.54
CA PHE A 224 4.88 16.48 -9.28
C PHE A 224 3.62 17.37 -9.34
N ASN A 225 2.59 16.95 -10.10
CA ASN A 225 1.36 17.70 -10.34
C ASN A 225 0.14 17.14 -9.60
N ASP A 226 0.33 16.16 -8.71
CA ASP A 226 -0.75 15.53 -7.93
C ASP A 226 -0.46 15.65 -6.43
N SER A 227 -1.45 16.08 -5.65
CA SER A 227 -1.31 16.37 -4.21
C SER A 227 -0.88 15.15 -3.38
N VAL A 228 -1.10 13.93 -3.88
CA VAL A 228 -0.71 12.67 -3.24
C VAL A 228 0.20 11.83 -4.15
N TRP A 229 0.91 12.49 -5.07
CA TRP A 229 1.96 11.93 -5.91
C TRP A 229 1.54 10.77 -6.82
N ARG A 230 0.27 10.73 -7.25
CA ARG A 230 -0.23 9.73 -8.21
C ARG A 230 0.19 10.08 -9.64
N THR A 231 0.18 9.06 -10.50
CA THR A 231 0.32 9.23 -11.95
C THR A 231 -1.00 8.94 -12.64
N TRP A 232 -1.45 9.84 -13.50
CA TRP A 232 -2.64 9.66 -14.34
C TRP A 232 -2.19 9.55 -15.81
N ILE A 233 -2.57 8.47 -16.49
CA ILE A 233 -2.21 8.25 -17.90
C ILE A 233 -3.32 8.74 -18.85
N PRO A 234 -3.01 9.17 -20.07
CA PRO A 234 -4.04 9.56 -21.05
C PRO A 234 -5.00 8.41 -21.41
N ASP A 235 -6.23 8.76 -21.80
CA ASP A 235 -7.29 7.78 -22.11
C ASP A 235 -7.19 7.12 -23.49
N ASP A 236 -6.34 7.62 -24.38
CA ASP A 236 -6.29 7.22 -25.80
C ASP A 236 -6.09 5.70 -26.01
N GLY A 237 -5.37 5.03 -25.11
CA GLY A 237 -5.15 3.57 -25.18
C GLY A 237 -6.35 2.72 -24.73
N PHE A 238 -7.36 3.33 -24.12
CA PHE A 238 -8.54 2.67 -23.56
C PHE A 238 -9.84 3.06 -24.28
N PHE A 239 -9.85 4.23 -24.92
CA PHE A 239 -10.99 4.76 -25.64
C PHE A 239 -11.20 4.03 -26.97
N LYS A 240 -12.38 3.43 -27.17
CA LYS A 240 -12.67 2.63 -28.37
C LYS A 240 -13.28 3.44 -29.51
N SER A 241 -14.26 4.30 -29.24
CA SER A 241 -14.97 4.99 -30.33
C SER A 241 -15.95 6.06 -29.84
N SER A 242 -16.00 7.15 -30.59
CA SER A 242 -17.21 7.89 -30.97
C SER A 242 -16.78 8.94 -31.99
N ASP A 243 -17.28 8.85 -33.23
CA ASP A 243 -16.96 9.79 -34.31
C ASP A 243 -17.42 11.23 -33.98
N LEU A 244 -18.28 11.38 -32.98
CA LEU A 244 -18.80 12.66 -32.49
C LEU A 244 -18.12 13.13 -31.20
N SER A 245 -17.20 12.33 -30.65
CA SER A 245 -16.46 12.74 -29.46
C SER A 245 -15.34 13.73 -29.78
N SER A 246 -15.11 14.65 -28.86
CA SER A 246 -13.98 15.57 -28.91
C SER A 246 -13.36 15.74 -27.54
N LYS A 247 -12.07 16.10 -27.50
CA LYS A 247 -11.38 16.46 -26.27
C LYS A 247 -11.59 17.95 -26.01
N VAL A 248 -11.86 18.31 -24.76
CA VAL A 248 -11.99 19.69 -24.32
C VAL A 248 -11.00 19.98 -23.19
N HIS A 249 -10.54 21.21 -23.13
CA HIS A 249 -9.64 21.69 -22.10
C HIS A 249 -10.15 23.01 -21.54
N PHE A 250 -10.05 23.15 -20.22
CA PHE A 250 -10.47 24.31 -19.48
C PHE A 250 -9.27 24.95 -18.79
N SER A 251 -9.03 26.22 -19.10
CA SER A 251 -7.93 27.01 -18.53
C SER A 251 -8.36 27.83 -17.32
N GLY A 252 -9.65 27.76 -16.93
CA GLY A 252 -10.17 28.47 -15.78
C GLY A 252 -9.83 27.78 -14.46
N ARG A 253 -10.35 28.33 -13.37
CA ARG A 253 -10.18 27.77 -12.03
C ARG A 253 -11.26 26.71 -11.77
N ILE A 254 -10.85 25.56 -11.27
CA ILE A 254 -11.79 24.53 -10.79
C ILE A 254 -12.39 24.97 -9.44
N ASN A 255 -13.72 24.91 -9.37
CA ASN A 255 -14.55 25.37 -8.27
C ASN A 255 -14.83 24.23 -7.28
N TYR A 256 -13.83 23.85 -6.49
CA TYR A 256 -13.98 22.84 -5.42
C TYR A 256 -14.94 23.34 -4.33
N GLN A 257 -16.03 22.61 -4.11
CA GLN A 257 -17.07 22.96 -3.13
C GLN A 257 -16.87 22.23 -1.80
N VAL A 258 -17.31 22.86 -0.70
CA VAL A 258 -17.32 22.22 0.62
C VAL A 258 -18.29 21.04 0.59
N GLY A 259 -17.81 19.85 0.98
CA GLY A 259 -18.59 18.61 0.93
C GLY A 259 -18.65 17.94 -0.45
N GLY A 260 -18.05 18.56 -1.48
CA GLY A 260 -17.82 17.94 -2.79
C GLY A 260 -16.49 17.19 -2.85
N ALA A 261 -16.03 16.86 -4.06
CA ALA A 261 -14.70 16.28 -4.24
C ALA A 261 -13.64 17.29 -3.79
N SER A 262 -12.55 16.82 -3.18
CA SER A 262 -11.38 17.65 -2.87
C SER A 262 -10.31 17.57 -3.96
N ARG A 263 -9.31 18.45 -3.86
CA ARG A 263 -8.14 18.45 -4.75
C ARG A 263 -7.26 17.22 -4.53
N GLU A 264 -7.31 16.67 -3.33
CA GLU A 264 -6.61 15.46 -2.95
C GLU A 264 -7.30 14.22 -3.51
N VAL A 265 -8.64 14.22 -3.63
CA VAL A 265 -9.37 13.17 -4.33
C VAL A 265 -8.94 13.10 -5.79
N CYS A 266 -8.83 14.22 -6.49
CA CYS A 266 -8.35 14.27 -7.87
C CYS A 266 -7.86 15.69 -8.23
N PRO A 267 -6.71 15.82 -8.91
CA PRO A 267 -6.07 17.12 -9.14
C PRO A 267 -6.77 17.90 -10.27
N ASP A 268 -6.59 19.23 -10.26
CA ASP A 268 -7.11 20.14 -11.27
C ASP A 268 -6.75 19.72 -12.69
N PHE A 269 -5.55 19.17 -12.91
CA PHE A 269 -5.09 18.70 -14.22
C PHE A 269 -5.96 17.60 -14.83
N VAL A 270 -6.74 16.87 -14.01
CA VAL A 270 -7.71 15.90 -14.50
C VAL A 270 -9.05 16.58 -14.76
N TYR A 271 -9.56 17.38 -13.81
CA TYR A 271 -10.84 18.07 -14.00
C TYR A 271 -10.82 19.16 -15.08
N ASN A 272 -9.65 19.72 -15.42
CA ASN A 272 -9.44 20.69 -16.50
C ASN A 272 -9.45 20.06 -17.91
N SER A 273 -9.59 18.75 -18.01
CA SER A 273 -9.74 18.06 -19.29
C SER A 273 -10.92 17.12 -19.26
N ALA A 274 -11.53 16.92 -20.43
CA ALA A 274 -12.55 15.91 -20.59
C ALA A 274 -12.61 15.42 -22.03
N ARG A 275 -13.30 14.31 -22.23
CA ARG A 275 -13.90 13.96 -23.51
C ARG A 275 -15.40 14.21 -23.43
N VAL A 276 -15.95 14.80 -24.49
CA VAL A 276 -17.37 15.12 -24.60
C VAL A 276 -17.98 14.57 -25.87
N ILE A 277 -19.28 14.29 -25.83
CA ILE A 277 -20.15 14.25 -27.02
C ILE A 277 -21.05 15.47 -26.95
N ALA A 278 -21.28 16.13 -28.08
CA ALA A 278 -22.18 17.26 -28.16
C ALA A 278 -23.02 17.20 -29.45
N SER A 279 -24.28 17.59 -29.33
CA SER A 279 -25.17 17.79 -30.46
C SER A 279 -24.84 19.13 -31.12
N LYS A 280 -24.58 19.11 -32.43
CA LYS A 280 -24.35 20.31 -33.25
C LYS A 280 -25.54 20.64 -34.16
N SER A 281 -26.63 19.89 -34.03
CA SER A 281 -27.80 19.96 -34.90
C SER A 281 -29.09 19.90 -34.10
N SER A 282 -30.22 20.15 -34.77
CA SER A 282 -31.55 19.97 -34.19
C SER A 282 -31.88 18.51 -33.84
N SER A 283 -31.22 17.54 -34.50
CA SER A 283 -31.28 16.12 -34.13
C SER A 283 -30.15 15.77 -33.17
N ILE A 284 -30.47 15.12 -32.06
CA ILE A 284 -29.48 14.63 -31.08
C ILE A 284 -28.99 13.26 -31.54
N PRO A 285 -27.68 13.07 -31.75
CA PRO A 285 -27.14 11.80 -32.23
C PRO A 285 -27.28 10.68 -31.20
N GLU A 286 -27.56 9.47 -31.67
CA GLU A 286 -27.44 8.24 -30.86
C GLU A 286 -25.97 7.81 -30.81
N ALA A 287 -25.18 8.49 -29.99
CA ALA A 287 -23.75 8.25 -29.85
C ALA A 287 -23.35 8.04 -28.39
N ASN A 288 -22.41 7.11 -28.19
CA ASN A 288 -21.88 6.76 -26.89
C ASN A 288 -20.35 6.86 -26.89
N MET A 289 -19.75 7.31 -25.80
CA MET A 289 -18.32 7.20 -25.57
C MET A 289 -18.02 5.94 -24.78
N THR A 290 -17.13 5.09 -25.29
CA THR A 290 -16.81 3.81 -24.66
C THR A 290 -15.32 3.68 -24.35
N TRP A 291 -15.01 3.32 -23.10
CA TRP A 291 -13.68 2.93 -22.64
C TRP A 291 -13.69 1.47 -22.19
N VAL A 292 -12.62 0.74 -22.48
CA VAL A 292 -12.47 -0.66 -22.07
C VAL A 292 -11.12 -0.87 -21.38
N PHE A 293 -11.17 -1.38 -20.17
CA PHE A 293 -10.00 -1.58 -19.31
C PHE A 293 -9.80 -3.07 -19.04
N ARG A 294 -8.62 -3.59 -19.35
CA ARG A 294 -8.27 -4.98 -19.03
C ARG A 294 -8.02 -5.13 -17.54
N VAL A 295 -8.64 -6.12 -16.92
CA VAL A 295 -8.52 -6.41 -15.48
C VAL A 295 -8.35 -7.91 -15.23
N THR A 296 -8.04 -8.29 -14.00
CA THR A 296 -7.94 -9.70 -13.61
C THR A 296 -9.32 -10.28 -13.28
N GLY A 297 -9.66 -11.44 -13.84
CA GLY A 297 -10.92 -12.11 -13.54
C GLY A 297 -11.06 -12.54 -12.07
N GLY A 298 -12.31 -12.70 -11.61
CA GLY A 298 -12.64 -13.27 -10.30
C GLY A 298 -12.42 -12.34 -9.11
N HIS A 299 -12.35 -11.03 -9.36
CA HIS A 299 -12.26 -9.99 -8.35
C HIS A 299 -13.37 -8.95 -8.57
N ARG A 300 -13.73 -8.25 -7.51
CA ARG A 300 -14.52 -7.02 -7.59
C ARG A 300 -13.63 -5.82 -7.82
N TYR A 301 -14.19 -4.81 -8.43
CA TYR A 301 -13.51 -3.57 -8.76
C TYR A 301 -14.34 -2.39 -8.29
N LEU A 302 -13.67 -1.46 -7.61
CA LEU A 302 -14.16 -0.10 -7.44
C LEU A 302 -13.80 0.69 -8.70
N VAL A 303 -14.81 1.18 -9.40
CA VAL A 303 -14.70 2.08 -10.55
C VAL A 303 -15.14 3.45 -10.10
N ARG A 304 -14.20 4.39 -10.03
CA ARG A 304 -14.47 5.79 -9.74
C ARG A 304 -14.47 6.57 -11.04
N LEU A 305 -15.55 7.29 -11.31
CA LEU A 305 -15.67 8.18 -12.44
C LEU A 305 -15.61 9.62 -11.95
N HIS A 306 -14.77 10.43 -12.59
CA HIS A 306 -14.59 11.85 -12.27
C HIS A 306 -15.28 12.70 -13.32
N PHE A 307 -16.09 13.65 -12.85
CA PHE A 307 -16.89 14.56 -13.65
C PHE A 307 -16.65 16.00 -13.21
N CYS A 308 -16.58 16.91 -14.16
CA CYS A 308 -16.56 18.35 -13.93
C CYS A 308 -17.07 19.00 -15.21
N ASP A 309 -18.21 19.70 -15.12
CA ASP A 309 -18.79 20.34 -16.29
C ASP A 309 -17.98 21.58 -16.68
N ILE A 310 -17.06 21.37 -17.61
CA ILE A 310 -16.17 22.38 -18.18
C ILE A 310 -16.53 22.74 -19.62
N ALA A 311 -17.65 22.22 -20.13
CA ALA A 311 -18.01 22.29 -21.55
C ALA A 311 -19.36 22.95 -21.81
N SER A 312 -20.30 22.86 -20.86
CA SER A 312 -21.62 23.48 -21.00
C SER A 312 -21.56 25.01 -20.93
N LEU A 313 -22.47 25.66 -21.65
CA LEU A 313 -22.62 27.13 -21.62
C LEU A 313 -23.37 27.61 -20.37
N SER A 314 -24.24 26.77 -19.82
CA SER A 314 -25.05 27.07 -18.65
C SER A 314 -25.40 25.81 -17.87
N LEU A 315 -25.75 25.99 -16.60
CA LEU A 315 -26.34 24.93 -15.78
C LEU A 315 -27.62 24.37 -16.40
N GLY A 316 -27.91 23.10 -16.14
CA GLY A 316 -29.10 22.38 -16.60
C GLY A 316 -29.12 22.06 -18.10
N SER A 317 -27.96 22.11 -18.78
CA SER A 317 -27.86 21.83 -20.22
C SER A 317 -27.19 20.50 -20.57
N LEU A 318 -26.79 19.72 -19.55
CA LEU A 318 -26.06 18.47 -19.70
C LEU A 318 -26.77 17.34 -18.95
N TYR A 319 -27.29 16.38 -19.72
CA TYR A 319 -27.88 15.14 -19.22
C TYR A 319 -27.30 13.94 -19.96
N PHE A 320 -26.84 12.94 -19.21
CA PHE A 320 -26.26 11.72 -19.78
C PHE A 320 -26.51 10.50 -18.90
N ASN A 321 -26.39 9.31 -19.50
CA ASN A 321 -26.44 8.04 -18.79
C ASN A 321 -25.03 7.48 -18.63
N VAL A 322 -24.79 6.80 -17.51
CA VAL A 322 -23.55 6.06 -17.24
C VAL A 322 -23.88 4.58 -17.25
N TYR A 323 -23.14 3.81 -18.04
CA TYR A 323 -23.20 2.36 -18.03
C TYR A 323 -21.84 1.77 -17.67
N ILE A 324 -21.85 0.72 -16.86
CA ILE A 324 -20.66 -0.06 -16.52
C ILE A 324 -20.95 -1.52 -16.82
N ASN A 325 -20.09 -2.17 -17.59
CA ASN A 325 -20.30 -3.54 -18.09
C ASN A 325 -21.70 -3.74 -18.72
N GLU A 326 -22.09 -2.81 -19.61
CA GLU A 326 -23.38 -2.77 -20.31
C GLU A 326 -24.62 -2.61 -19.41
N GLN A 327 -24.42 -2.40 -18.10
CA GLN A 327 -25.51 -2.20 -17.14
C GLN A 327 -25.64 -0.72 -16.78
N LEU A 328 -26.87 -0.23 -16.67
CA LEU A 328 -27.16 1.15 -16.30
C LEU A 328 -26.72 1.39 -14.85
N ALA A 329 -25.69 2.21 -14.67
CA ALA A 329 -25.11 2.53 -13.38
C ALA A 329 -25.64 3.86 -12.82
N SER A 330 -25.91 4.84 -13.69
CA SER A 330 -26.57 6.09 -13.32
C SER A 330 -27.39 6.61 -14.49
N LYS A 331 -28.63 6.98 -14.20
CA LYS A 331 -29.59 7.46 -15.19
C LYS A 331 -29.74 8.98 -15.10
N ASP A 332 -29.82 9.63 -16.25
CA ASP A 332 -30.16 11.06 -16.38
C ASP A 332 -29.31 11.95 -15.46
N VAL A 333 -27.99 11.71 -15.45
CA VAL A 333 -27.02 12.43 -14.63
C VAL A 333 -27.02 13.91 -15.00
N ASP A 334 -27.34 14.75 -14.02
CA ASP A 334 -27.32 16.21 -14.10
C ASP A 334 -26.30 16.75 -13.09
N LEU A 335 -25.12 17.13 -13.58
CA LEU A 335 -24.06 17.69 -12.75
C LEU A 335 -24.45 19.03 -12.12
N SER A 336 -25.40 19.78 -12.71
CA SER A 336 -25.85 21.06 -12.18
C SER A 336 -26.66 20.89 -10.90
N SER A 337 -27.44 19.81 -10.80
CA SER A 337 -28.20 19.46 -9.60
C SER A 337 -27.32 18.94 -8.46
N ILE A 338 -26.15 18.38 -8.79
CA ILE A 338 -25.22 17.77 -7.83
C ILE A 338 -24.20 18.80 -7.32
N ALA A 339 -23.60 19.55 -8.25
CA ALA A 339 -22.46 20.41 -7.98
C ALA A 339 -22.82 21.90 -7.85
N TYR A 340 -24.04 22.28 -8.26
CA TYR A 340 -24.64 23.64 -8.19
C TYR A 340 -23.88 24.76 -8.95
N GLU A 341 -22.73 24.47 -9.54
CA GLU A 341 -21.89 25.41 -10.27
C GLU A 341 -21.14 24.70 -11.42
N LEU A 342 -20.85 25.43 -12.50
CA LEU A 342 -19.96 24.93 -13.55
C LEU A 342 -18.51 24.86 -13.06
N ALA A 343 -17.70 24.05 -13.73
CA ALA A 343 -16.31 23.75 -13.34
C ALA A 343 -16.18 23.27 -11.88
N SER A 344 -17.27 22.71 -11.31
CA SER A 344 -17.31 22.14 -9.97
C SER A 344 -17.16 20.62 -10.04
N PRO A 345 -16.14 20.04 -9.37
CA PRO A 345 -15.87 18.60 -9.44
C PRO A 345 -16.87 17.72 -8.70
N TYR A 346 -17.12 16.56 -9.29
CA TYR A 346 -17.88 15.46 -8.72
C TYR A 346 -17.22 14.12 -9.06
N TYR A 347 -17.34 13.14 -8.18
CA TYR A 347 -17.00 11.76 -8.50
C TYR A 347 -18.09 10.80 -8.06
N ALA A 348 -18.23 9.70 -8.78
CA ALA A 348 -19.16 8.62 -8.46
C ALA A 348 -18.41 7.29 -8.38
N ASP A 349 -18.71 6.53 -7.33
CA ASP A 349 -18.07 5.26 -7.01
C ASP A 349 -19.00 4.08 -7.26
N PHE A 350 -18.54 3.14 -8.09
CA PHE A 350 -19.29 1.95 -8.45
C PHE A 350 -18.50 0.69 -8.10
N VAL A 351 -19.16 -0.30 -7.52
CA VAL A 351 -18.58 -1.64 -7.32
C VAL A 351 -19.14 -2.57 -8.39
N VAL A 352 -18.26 -3.22 -9.14
CA VAL A 352 -18.63 -4.16 -10.20
C VAL A 352 -17.81 -5.44 -10.11
N ASP A 353 -18.38 -6.54 -10.60
CA ASP A 353 -17.63 -7.76 -10.88
C ASP A 353 -16.93 -7.63 -12.25
N SER A 354 -15.75 -8.22 -12.44
CA SER A 354 -15.11 -8.29 -13.77
C SER A 354 -16.01 -9.05 -14.75
N ASP A 355 -16.08 -8.60 -16.01
CA ASP A 355 -16.80 -9.35 -17.03
C ASP A 355 -16.14 -10.71 -17.36
N ASN A 356 -16.83 -11.54 -18.15
CA ASN A 356 -16.33 -12.84 -18.59
C ASN A 356 -15.06 -12.76 -19.48
N LEU A 357 -14.74 -11.57 -19.99
CA LEU A 357 -13.60 -11.30 -20.87
C LEU A 357 -12.40 -10.70 -20.13
N GLY A 358 -12.48 -10.58 -18.79
CA GLY A 358 -11.44 -9.97 -17.96
C GLY A 358 -11.29 -8.48 -18.25
N ALA A 359 -12.41 -7.77 -18.37
CA ALA A 359 -12.46 -6.34 -18.61
C ALA A 359 -13.52 -5.64 -17.74
N VAL A 360 -13.35 -4.33 -17.63
CA VAL A 360 -14.37 -3.39 -17.17
C VAL A 360 -14.60 -2.41 -18.30
N SER A 361 -15.84 -2.24 -18.73
CA SER A 361 -16.20 -1.23 -19.74
C SER A 361 -16.98 -0.09 -19.10
N VAL A 362 -16.63 1.14 -19.45
CA VAL A 362 -17.37 2.35 -19.05
C VAL A 362 -17.95 2.98 -20.30
N VAL A 363 -19.24 3.29 -20.27
CA VAL A 363 -19.94 3.97 -21.37
C VAL A 363 -20.65 5.21 -20.84
N ILE A 364 -20.40 6.34 -21.48
CA ILE A 364 -21.21 7.55 -21.33
C ILE A 364 -22.12 7.62 -22.55
N GLY A 365 -23.42 7.52 -22.31
CA GLY A 365 -24.43 7.47 -23.36
C GLY A 365 -25.48 8.55 -23.25
N ARG A 366 -26.24 8.71 -24.33
CA ARG A 366 -27.31 9.69 -24.43
C ARG A 366 -28.40 9.48 -23.36
N SER A 367 -28.91 10.59 -22.83
CA SER A 367 -30.14 10.63 -22.03
C SER A 367 -31.35 11.03 -22.91
N ASN A 368 -32.55 10.64 -22.51
CA ASN A 368 -33.78 11.14 -23.12
C ASN A 368 -34.03 12.63 -22.80
N LEU A 369 -33.31 13.18 -21.81
CA LEU A 369 -33.35 14.59 -21.43
C LEU A 369 -32.24 15.41 -22.10
N SER A 370 -31.36 14.78 -22.89
CA SER A 370 -30.34 15.49 -23.66
C SER A 370 -30.99 16.53 -24.59
N MET A 371 -30.28 17.63 -24.88
CA MET A 371 -30.82 18.79 -25.56
C MET A 371 -30.14 19.01 -26.92
N ALA A 372 -30.89 19.52 -27.90
CA ALA A 372 -30.29 19.95 -29.16
C ALA A 372 -29.32 21.13 -28.93
N TYR A 373 -28.23 21.15 -29.70
CA TYR A 373 -27.18 22.18 -29.58
C TYR A 373 -26.48 22.27 -28.21
N ALA A 374 -26.44 21.16 -27.46
CA ALA A 374 -25.84 21.08 -26.13
C ALA A 374 -24.83 19.93 -26.01
N VAL A 375 -24.14 19.88 -24.86
CA VAL A 375 -23.27 18.75 -24.51
C VAL A 375 -24.16 17.60 -24.02
N ASP A 376 -23.95 16.41 -24.56
CA ASP A 376 -24.79 15.23 -24.31
C ASP A 376 -24.10 14.19 -23.41
N GLY A 377 -22.83 14.41 -23.05
CA GLY A 377 -22.08 13.54 -22.16
C GLY A 377 -20.65 14.01 -21.97
N ILE A 378 -20.11 13.81 -20.77
CA ILE A 378 -18.76 14.23 -20.39
C ILE A 378 -18.11 13.20 -19.47
N LEU A 379 -16.79 13.08 -19.53
CA LEU A 379 -15.98 12.34 -18.55
C LEU A 379 -14.59 12.98 -18.45
N ASN A 380 -14.12 13.22 -17.22
CA ASN A 380 -12.85 13.90 -16.95
C ASN A 380 -11.76 12.93 -16.48
N GLY A 381 -12.13 11.86 -15.77
CA GLY A 381 -11.17 10.89 -15.25
C GLY A 381 -11.80 9.56 -14.88
N VAL A 382 -10.96 8.52 -14.83
CA VAL A 382 -11.36 7.17 -14.40
C VAL A 382 -10.28 6.59 -13.49
N GLU A 383 -10.68 6.08 -12.33
CA GLU A 383 -9.84 5.20 -11.52
C GLU A 383 -10.51 3.83 -11.42
N ILE A 384 -9.72 2.76 -11.57
CA ILE A 384 -10.17 1.39 -11.35
C ILE A 384 -9.25 0.77 -10.31
N MET A 385 -9.85 0.29 -9.24
CA MET A 385 -9.17 -0.27 -8.09
C MET A 385 -9.71 -1.67 -7.83
N LYS A 386 -8.83 -2.68 -7.88
CA LYS A 386 -9.17 -4.06 -7.56
C LYS A 386 -9.37 -4.20 -6.05
N MET A 387 -10.50 -4.77 -5.65
CA MET A 387 -10.81 -5.03 -4.25
C MET A 387 -10.19 -6.35 -3.80
N ASN A 388 -9.78 -6.43 -2.54
CA ASN A 388 -9.37 -7.70 -1.96
C ASN A 388 -10.52 -8.72 -1.99
N ASN A 389 -10.18 -9.98 -2.20
CA ASN A 389 -11.15 -11.06 -2.12
C ASN A 389 -11.39 -11.50 -0.65
N SER A 390 -12.23 -12.51 -0.47
CA SER A 390 -12.57 -13.08 0.85
C SER A 390 -11.38 -13.68 1.60
N MET A 391 -10.24 -13.93 0.94
CA MET A 391 -8.99 -14.39 1.56
C MET A 391 -8.05 -13.22 1.94
N ALA A 392 -8.54 -11.97 1.86
CA ALA A 392 -7.74 -10.75 1.98
C ALA A 392 -6.57 -10.71 0.98
N SER A 393 -6.81 -11.15 -0.27
CA SER A 393 -5.80 -11.19 -1.32
C SER A 393 -6.19 -10.33 -2.50
N PHE A 394 -5.19 -9.69 -3.11
CA PHE A 394 -5.29 -9.01 -4.40
C PHE A 394 -4.83 -9.89 -5.58
N ASP A 395 -4.31 -11.08 -5.26
CA ASP A 395 -3.63 -11.95 -6.21
C ASP A 395 -3.98 -13.43 -5.96
N GLY A 396 -5.07 -13.85 -6.60
CA GLY A 396 -5.57 -15.22 -6.55
C GLY A 396 -6.03 -15.65 -5.15
N LYS A 397 -5.98 -16.96 -4.89
CA LYS A 397 -6.52 -17.58 -3.66
C LYS A 397 -5.50 -17.72 -2.53
N MET A 398 -4.32 -17.09 -2.66
CA MET A 398 -3.28 -17.13 -1.63
C MET A 398 -3.71 -16.31 -0.41
N CYS A 399 -3.56 -16.84 0.80
CA CYS A 399 -3.76 -16.06 2.03
C CYS A 399 -2.45 -15.91 2.81
N ARG A 400 -2.41 -14.97 3.76
CA ARG A 400 -1.23 -14.68 4.59
C ARG A 400 -0.67 -15.93 5.28
N GLY A 401 -1.53 -16.77 5.84
CA GLY A 401 -1.13 -18.00 6.52
C GLY A 401 -0.41 -18.99 5.60
N MET A 402 -0.90 -19.15 4.36
CA MET A 402 -0.29 -20.01 3.35
C MET A 402 1.07 -19.46 2.90
N ALA A 403 1.16 -18.15 2.61
CA ALA A 403 2.41 -17.51 2.20
C ALA A 403 3.52 -17.69 3.25
N LEU A 404 3.20 -17.54 4.54
CA LEU A 404 4.18 -17.70 5.62
C LEU A 404 4.52 -19.16 5.93
N LYS A 405 3.56 -20.09 5.82
CA LYS A 405 3.76 -21.52 6.12
C LYS A 405 4.55 -22.24 5.03
N ASN A 406 4.42 -21.83 3.76
CA ASN A 406 5.13 -22.44 2.64
C ASN A 406 6.64 -22.20 2.66
N TRP A 407 7.14 -21.29 3.51
CA TRP A 407 8.57 -21.15 3.71
C TRP A 407 9.12 -22.35 4.50
N PRO A 408 10.06 -23.15 3.94
CA PRO A 408 10.65 -24.26 4.66
C PRO A 408 11.43 -23.72 5.86
N ARG A 409 10.82 -23.79 7.06
CA ARG A 409 11.55 -23.65 8.31
C ARG A 409 12.58 -24.78 8.28
N GLY A 410 13.85 -24.41 8.13
CA GLY A 410 14.94 -25.36 8.23
C GLY A 410 14.72 -26.21 9.48
N ASN A 411 14.88 -27.53 9.33
CA ASN A 411 14.62 -28.51 10.36
C ASN A 411 15.66 -28.41 11.49
N SER A 412 15.71 -27.29 12.21
CA SER A 412 16.48 -27.13 13.44
C SER A 412 15.84 -27.90 14.60
N GLY A 413 14.55 -28.26 14.48
CA GLY A 413 13.85 -29.13 15.42
C GLY A 413 14.50 -30.51 15.51
N GLY A 414 14.75 -31.18 14.38
CA GLY A 414 15.34 -32.52 14.38
C GLY A 414 16.72 -32.60 15.02
N LEU A 415 17.54 -31.54 14.88
CA LEU A 415 18.89 -31.49 15.47
C LEU A 415 18.84 -31.25 16.98
N ILE A 416 17.89 -30.43 17.46
CA ILE A 416 17.63 -30.25 18.90
C ILE A 416 17.06 -31.54 19.50
N THR A 417 16.13 -32.21 18.83
CA THR A 417 15.58 -33.49 19.30
C THR A 417 16.65 -34.58 19.35
N LEU A 418 17.55 -34.65 18.35
CA LEU A 418 18.70 -35.57 18.34
C LEU A 418 19.67 -35.29 19.49
N VAL A 419 19.98 -34.03 19.77
CA VAL A 419 20.86 -33.65 20.89
C VAL A 419 20.22 -34.00 22.23
N VAL A 420 18.92 -33.73 22.41
CA VAL A 420 18.19 -34.10 23.64
C VAL A 420 18.16 -35.63 23.84
N VAL A 421 17.88 -36.40 22.78
CA VAL A 421 17.90 -37.86 22.84
C VAL A 421 19.29 -38.39 23.18
N LEU A 422 20.34 -37.82 22.57
CA LEU A 422 21.74 -38.21 22.86
C LEU A 422 22.12 -37.88 24.32
N CYS A 423 21.72 -36.72 24.84
CA CYS A 423 21.94 -36.37 26.25
C CYS A 423 21.21 -37.31 27.21
N LEU A 424 19.96 -37.68 26.92
CA LEU A 424 19.19 -38.61 27.74
C LEU A 424 19.81 -40.03 27.72
N LEU A 425 20.29 -40.48 26.55
CA LEU A 425 21.00 -41.75 26.42
C LEU A 425 22.30 -41.75 27.24
N LEU A 426 23.11 -40.70 27.15
CA LEU A 426 24.35 -40.57 27.93
C LEU A 426 24.07 -40.55 29.45
N LEU A 427 23.03 -39.86 29.90
CA LEU A 427 22.61 -39.87 31.30
C LEU A 427 22.13 -41.26 31.74
N SER A 428 21.39 -41.98 30.90
CA SER A 428 20.94 -43.35 31.21
C SER A 428 22.12 -44.33 31.33
N VAL A 429 23.11 -44.24 30.44
CA VAL A 429 24.34 -45.06 30.47
C VAL A 429 25.17 -44.72 31.70
N SER A 430 25.32 -43.44 32.05
CA SER A 430 25.97 -42.99 33.28
C SER A 430 25.31 -43.57 34.54
N MET A 431 23.98 -43.55 34.60
CA MET A 431 23.21 -44.13 35.69
C MET A 431 23.38 -45.65 35.79
N LEU A 432 23.39 -46.36 34.65
CA LEU A 432 23.63 -47.81 34.61
C LEU A 432 25.06 -48.18 35.02
N MET A 433 26.06 -47.40 34.61
CA MET A 433 27.45 -47.57 35.01
C MET A 433 27.64 -47.30 36.51
N ARG A 434 27.00 -46.25 37.07
CA ARG A 434 26.97 -46.00 38.51
C ARG A 434 26.30 -47.16 39.27
N ARG A 435 25.19 -47.70 38.77
CA ARG A 435 24.53 -48.88 39.38
C ARG A 435 25.40 -50.13 39.33
N LYS A 436 26.15 -50.36 38.25
CA LYS A 436 27.12 -51.47 38.17
C LYS A 436 28.27 -51.29 39.15
N ILE A 437 28.84 -50.09 39.27
CA ILE A 437 29.93 -49.80 40.20
C ILE A 437 29.49 -49.97 41.65
N VAL A 438 28.27 -49.54 42.00
CA VAL A 438 27.69 -49.76 43.34
C VAL A 438 27.47 -51.26 43.62
N ARG A 439 26.93 -52.03 42.66
CA ARG A 439 26.79 -53.50 42.82
C ARG A 439 28.12 -54.24 42.97
N VAL A 440 29.17 -53.79 42.28
CA VAL A 440 30.52 -54.38 42.41
C VAL A 440 31.15 -54.04 43.76
N LYS A 441 30.76 -52.91 44.38
CA LYS A 441 31.23 -52.51 45.71
C LYS A 441 30.55 -53.31 46.84
N ASP A 442 29.33 -53.79 46.63
CA ASP A 442 28.60 -54.63 47.60
C ASP A 442 29.01 -56.12 47.55
N SER A 443 29.84 -56.55 46.57
CA SER A 443 30.28 -57.94 46.44
C SER A 443 31.67 -58.24 47.05
N PHE A 444 32.32 -57.28 47.72
CA PHE A 444 33.61 -57.50 48.39
C PHE A 444 33.56 -57.09 49.86
N SER A 445 33.08 -58.03 50.70
CA SER A 445 33.36 -58.04 52.13
C SER A 445 33.21 -59.46 52.67
N TRP A 446 34.33 -60.17 52.84
CA TRP A 446 34.65 -60.92 54.06
C TRP A 446 36.02 -61.59 53.98
N THR A 447 36.99 -61.08 54.73
CA THR A 447 38.01 -61.91 55.40
C THR A 447 38.47 -61.21 56.68
N LYS A 448 38.49 -61.99 57.76
CA LYS A 448 38.79 -61.63 59.14
C LYS A 448 40.22 -61.12 59.32
N LEU A 449 40.42 -60.13 60.20
CA LEU A 449 41.72 -59.76 60.75
C LEU A 449 41.81 -60.16 62.23
N PRO A 450 42.96 -60.67 62.70
CA PRO A 450 43.22 -60.95 64.11
C PRO A 450 43.68 -59.71 64.87
N THR A 451 43.41 -59.74 66.17
CA THR A 451 43.77 -58.79 67.22
C THR A 451 45.27 -58.78 67.52
N GLU A 452 45.85 -57.58 67.70
CA GLU A 452 46.90 -57.37 68.71
C GLU A 452 47.04 -55.90 69.14
N VAL A 453 47.56 -55.73 70.34
CA VAL A 453 47.50 -54.60 71.28
C VAL A 453 48.78 -53.75 71.21
N SER A 454 48.73 -52.44 71.54
CA SER A 454 49.59 -51.75 72.53
C SER A 454 49.46 -50.20 72.48
N GLU A 455 48.72 -49.69 73.47
CA GLU A 455 49.10 -48.71 74.51
C GLU A 455 50.23 -47.66 74.33
N VAL A 456 49.98 -46.51 74.99
CA VAL A 456 50.89 -45.48 75.55
C VAL A 456 51.17 -44.23 74.68
N ASN A 457 51.19 -42.97 75.14
CA ASN A 457 50.62 -42.19 76.26
C ASN A 457 51.13 -40.72 76.11
N LEU A 458 50.51 -39.79 76.86
CA LEU A 458 51.06 -38.55 77.46
C LEU A 458 51.04 -37.18 76.71
N LYS A 459 50.10 -36.35 77.20
CA LYS A 459 50.26 -35.08 77.97
C LYS A 459 50.48 -33.69 77.30
N VAL A 460 49.45 -32.84 77.54
CA VAL A 460 49.42 -31.56 78.32
C VAL A 460 49.87 -30.23 77.69
N GLY A 461 49.03 -29.19 77.91
CA GLY A 461 49.39 -27.77 78.06
C GLY A 461 48.52 -26.81 77.22
N ILE A 462 47.37 -26.33 77.72
CA ILE A 462 47.12 -24.95 78.23
C ILE A 462 47.66 -23.82 77.32
N GLN A 463 46.79 -22.98 76.73
CA GLN A 463 46.51 -21.58 77.17
C GLN A 463 45.59 -20.84 76.17
N SER A 464 45.11 -19.69 76.63
CA SER A 464 43.92 -18.92 76.28
C SER A 464 44.08 -17.86 75.16
N SER A 465 42.98 -17.64 74.42
CA SER A 465 42.31 -16.35 74.11
C SER A 465 43.04 -15.13 73.52
N LEU A 466 42.28 -14.43 72.64
CA LEU A 466 42.41 -13.08 72.03
C LEU A 466 43.21 -13.01 70.73
N GLY A 467 42.76 -12.35 69.66
CA GLY A 467 41.56 -11.58 69.34
C GLY A 467 41.81 -10.90 67.98
N GLY A 468 40.83 -10.11 67.53
CA GLY A 468 41.04 -9.16 66.42
C GLY A 468 40.12 -9.34 65.22
N LYS A 469 39.04 -8.56 65.22
CA LYS A 469 38.29 -8.17 64.02
C LYS A 469 39.15 -7.25 63.15
N PHE A 470 39.01 -7.37 61.83
CA PHE A 470 38.45 -6.33 60.96
C PHE A 470 37.73 -7.01 59.80
#